data_AF-A0A6N2EEQ7-F1
#
_entry.id   AF-A0A6N2EEQ7-F1
#
_cell.length_a   1.000
_cell.length_b   1.000
_cell.length_c   1.000
_cell.angle_alpha   90.00
_cell.angle_beta   90.00
_cell.angle_gamma   90.00
#
_symmetry.space_group_name_H-M   'P 1'
#
loop_
_entity.id
_entity.type
_entity.pdbx_description
1 polymer ?
#
loop_
_entity_poly.entity_id
_entity_poly.type
_entity_poly.pdbx_seq_one_letter_code
_entity_poly.pdbx_strand_id
1 'polypeptide(L)'
;MAVVLRNNHGQFTINNAGWVTLLRLAWDYGWRPAGTSAPEHWIAPDDAAKAWSWNNADYVTGRGQRVSANDARLLAEALEAIIDDLPNHDPDATSGIRVYEAPGFPTVLYIAEDRQMTAFERLGGRNKQGFAEFLAFCRGGSFTIW
;
A
#
# COMPACT_ATOMS: atom_id res chain seq x y z
N MET A 1 8.38 -9.44 3.55
CA MET A 1 8.93 -8.09 3.82
C MET A 1 7.76 -7.10 3.79
N ALA A 2 7.69 -6.20 4.75
CA ALA A 2 6.58 -5.26 4.93
C ALA A 2 7.06 -3.82 4.73
N VAL A 3 6.16 -2.99 4.20
CA VAL A 3 6.25 -1.54 4.11
C VAL A 3 5.53 -0.94 5.30
N VAL A 4 6.19 0.00 5.96
CA VAL A 4 5.65 0.69 7.13
C VAL A 4 5.38 2.15 6.76
N LEU A 5 4.11 2.55 6.82
CA LEU A 5 3.68 3.92 6.56
C LEU A 5 3.40 4.62 7.89
N ARG A 6 3.90 5.85 8.07
CA ARG A 6 3.72 6.61 9.31
C ARG A 6 3.20 8.02 9.03
N ASN A 7 2.20 8.45 9.77
CA ASN A 7 1.71 9.83 9.79
C ASN A 7 1.48 10.28 11.26
N ASN A 8 0.93 11.48 11.45
CA ASN A 8 0.64 12.02 12.79
C ASN A 8 -0.47 11.26 13.54
N HIS A 9 -1.23 10.42 12.84
CA HIS A 9 -2.35 9.65 13.39
C HIS A 9 -1.98 8.18 13.69
N GLY A 10 -0.77 7.74 13.32
CA GLY A 10 -0.27 6.42 13.67
C GLY A 10 0.56 5.77 12.56
N GLN A 11 0.55 4.43 12.58
CA GLN A 11 1.30 3.59 11.66
C GLN A 11 0.34 2.64 10.92
N PHE A 12 0.54 2.49 9.63
CA PHE A 12 -0.11 1.48 8.80
C PHE A 12 0.94 0.53 8.24
N THR A 13 0.71 -0.78 8.35
CA THR A 13 1.67 -1.80 7.89
C THR A 13 1.04 -2.64 6.79
N ILE A 14 1.74 -2.77 5.67
CA ILE A 14 1.29 -3.56 4.53
C ILE A 14 2.45 -4.33 3.94
N ASN A 15 2.23 -5.49 3.31
CA ASN A 15 3.32 -6.18 2.63
C ASN A 15 3.69 -5.47 1.30
N ASN A 16 4.92 -5.67 0.81
CA ASN A 16 5.41 -5.01 -0.42
C ASN A 16 4.49 -5.25 -1.63
N ALA A 17 3.96 -6.47 -1.75
CA ALA A 17 3.11 -6.85 -2.88
C ALA A 17 1.77 -6.10 -2.86
N GLY A 18 1.16 -5.97 -1.68
CA GLY A 18 -0.05 -5.20 -1.45
C GLY A 18 0.18 -3.72 -1.68
N TRP A 19 1.31 -3.18 -1.22
CA TRP A 19 1.68 -1.79 -1.46
C TRP A 19 1.80 -1.46 -2.96
N VAL A 20 2.55 -2.26 -3.72
CA VAL A 20 2.66 -2.08 -5.17
C VAL A 20 1.31 -2.25 -5.87
N THR A 21 0.47 -3.18 -5.38
CA THR A 21 -0.88 -3.40 -5.93
C THR A 21 -1.77 -2.17 -5.72
N LEU A 22 -1.72 -1.55 -4.53
CA LEU A 22 -2.45 -0.30 -4.25
C LEU A 22 -2.00 0.84 -5.14
N LEU A 23 -0.69 1.07 -5.25
CA LEU A 23 -0.15 2.13 -6.10
C LEU A 23 -0.56 1.96 -7.57
N ARG A 24 -0.52 0.73 -8.08
CA ARG A 24 -0.93 0.42 -9.45
C ARG A 24 -2.42 0.64 -9.67
N LEU A 25 -3.26 0.15 -8.76
CA LEU A 25 -4.70 0.38 -8.84
C LEU A 25 -5.05 1.86 -8.80
N ALA A 26 -4.46 2.61 -7.87
CA ALA A 26 -4.67 4.04 -7.80
C ALA A 26 -4.32 4.73 -9.13
N TRP A 27 -3.18 4.35 -9.72
CA TRP A 27 -2.75 4.87 -11.02
C TRP A 27 -3.77 4.58 -12.13
N ASP A 28 -4.25 3.34 -12.20
CA ASP A 28 -5.24 2.90 -13.19
C ASP A 28 -6.57 3.67 -13.02
N TYR A 29 -6.90 4.08 -11.79
CA TYR A 29 -8.09 4.86 -11.44
C TYR A 29 -7.83 6.38 -11.36
N GLY A 30 -6.77 6.85 -12.01
CA GLY A 30 -6.56 8.27 -12.29
C GLY A 30 -5.69 9.02 -11.28
N TRP A 31 -5.20 8.37 -10.23
CA TRP A 31 -4.15 8.97 -9.40
C TRP A 31 -2.90 9.22 -10.25
N ARG A 32 -2.31 10.40 -10.08
CA ARG A 32 -1.03 10.76 -10.69
C ARG A 32 -0.11 11.21 -9.56
N PRO A 33 0.97 10.46 -9.27
CA PRO A 33 1.86 10.77 -8.16
C PRO A 33 2.47 12.15 -8.36
N ALA A 34 2.34 13.00 -7.34
CA ALA A 34 3.00 14.31 -7.32
C ALA A 34 4.52 14.21 -7.10
N GLY A 35 4.98 13.03 -6.70
CA GLY A 35 6.35 12.74 -6.31
C GLY A 35 6.55 12.76 -4.80
N THR A 36 7.54 12.00 -4.33
CA THR A 36 7.95 11.96 -2.94
C THR A 36 9.07 12.97 -2.67
N SER A 37 9.13 13.45 -1.43
CA SER A 37 10.21 14.29 -0.94
C SER A 37 11.21 13.46 -0.15
N ALA A 38 12.48 13.89 -0.15
CA ALA A 38 13.53 13.27 0.63
C ALA A 38 13.21 13.28 2.14
N PRO A 39 13.80 12.35 2.92
CA PRO A 39 13.70 12.38 4.37
C PRO A 39 14.23 13.69 4.93
N GLU A 40 13.60 14.20 6.00
CA GLU A 40 13.97 15.50 6.59
C GLU A 40 15.43 15.54 7.06
N HIS A 41 15.95 14.42 7.59
CA HIS A 41 17.33 14.29 8.05
C HIS A 41 18.37 14.21 6.91
N TRP A 42 17.95 14.14 5.64
CA TRP A 42 18.85 14.22 4.47
C TRP A 42 19.02 15.65 3.96
N ILE A 43 18.17 16.58 4.40
CA ILE A 43 18.23 17.99 4.05
C ILE A 43 19.18 18.69 5.04
N ALA A 44 20.47 18.34 5.01
CA ALA A 44 21.47 19.18 5.67
C ALA A 44 21.60 20.49 4.87
N PRO A 45 21.71 21.67 5.54
CA PRO A 45 21.68 22.97 4.86
C PRO A 45 22.78 23.17 3.80
N ASP A 46 23.85 22.39 3.84
CA ASP A 46 24.98 22.45 2.89
C ASP A 46 24.90 21.42 1.74
N ASP A 47 23.88 20.56 1.72
CA ASP A 47 23.83 19.38 0.84
C ASP A 47 22.73 19.47 -0.23
N ALA A 48 22.59 20.66 -0.85
CA ALA A 48 21.67 20.90 -1.96
C ALA A 48 21.86 19.90 -3.12
N ALA A 49 23.08 19.35 -3.27
CA ALA A 49 23.40 18.29 -4.24
C ALA A 49 22.64 16.97 -3.97
N LYS A 50 22.41 16.61 -2.70
CA LYS A 50 21.67 15.39 -2.34
C LYS A 50 20.18 15.52 -2.61
N ALA A 51 19.59 16.70 -2.35
CA ALA A 51 18.21 16.98 -2.69
C ALA A 51 17.96 16.90 -4.22
N TRP A 52 18.91 17.35 -5.04
CA TRP A 52 18.83 17.25 -6.51
C TRP A 52 18.92 15.82 -7.05
N SER A 53 19.57 14.92 -6.31
CA SER A 53 19.70 13.50 -6.66
C SER A 53 18.53 12.64 -6.20
N TRP A 54 17.54 13.23 -5.51
CA TRP A 54 16.40 12.50 -5.00
C TRP A 54 15.50 12.01 -6.15
N ASN A 55 15.26 10.70 -6.18
CA ASN A 55 14.27 10.13 -7.08
C ASN A 55 12.85 10.39 -6.55
N ASN A 56 12.25 11.49 -6.99
CA ASN A 56 10.89 11.87 -6.61
C ASN A 56 9.83 10.86 -7.09
N ALA A 57 10.12 9.95 -8.02
CA ALA A 57 9.18 8.92 -8.46
C ALA A 57 9.18 7.67 -7.56
N ASP A 58 10.01 7.61 -6.52
CA ASP A 58 10.11 6.44 -5.65
C ASP A 58 9.08 6.48 -4.51
N TYR A 59 8.09 5.59 -4.62
CA TYR A 59 7.10 5.32 -3.58
C TYR A 59 7.30 3.94 -2.96
N VAL A 60 8.25 3.13 -3.42
CA VAL A 60 8.30 1.69 -3.11
C VAL A 60 9.40 1.35 -2.12
N THR A 61 10.51 2.10 -2.10
CA THR A 61 11.62 1.78 -1.20
C THR A 61 11.36 2.24 0.23
N GLY A 62 11.84 1.54 1.25
CA GLY A 62 11.65 1.94 2.66
C GLY A 62 12.65 3.00 3.13
N ARG A 63 12.86 4.09 2.39
CA ARG A 63 13.99 5.02 2.63
C ARG A 63 13.65 6.24 3.48
N GLY A 64 12.45 6.29 4.05
CA GLY A 64 11.96 7.45 4.79
C GLY A 64 11.40 8.55 3.90
N GLN A 65 11.02 8.22 2.66
CA GLN A 65 10.47 9.22 1.75
C GLN A 65 9.10 9.71 2.21
N ARG A 66 8.82 10.98 1.92
CA ARG A 66 7.61 11.66 2.35
C ARG A 66 6.64 11.84 1.19
N VAL A 67 5.39 11.44 1.42
CA VAL A 67 4.25 11.70 0.56
C VAL A 67 3.51 12.92 1.09
N SER A 68 3.23 13.90 0.23
CA SER A 68 2.53 15.13 0.63
C SER A 68 1.07 14.85 1.01
N ALA A 69 0.47 15.71 1.84
CA ALA A 69 -0.94 15.55 2.24
C ALA A 69 -1.90 15.58 1.03
N ASN A 70 -1.60 16.41 0.02
CA ASN A 70 -2.40 16.46 -1.20
C ASN A 70 -2.29 15.17 -2.01
N ASP A 71 -1.08 14.63 -2.14
CA ASP A 71 -0.85 13.38 -2.88
C ASP A 71 -1.47 12.17 -2.16
N ALA A 72 -1.38 12.13 -0.84
CA ALA A 72 -2.07 11.15 0.00
C ALA A 72 -3.60 11.21 -0.16
N ARG A 73 -4.18 12.41 -0.18
CA ARG A 73 -5.61 12.62 -0.42
C ARG A 73 -6.03 12.13 -1.82
N LEU A 74 -5.29 12.49 -2.86
CA LEU A 74 -5.59 12.06 -4.23
C LEU A 74 -5.45 10.55 -4.41
N LEU A 75 -4.48 9.93 -3.72
CA LEU A 75 -4.33 8.48 -3.65
C LEU A 75 -5.56 7.83 -3.02
N ALA A 76 -6.06 8.37 -1.91
CA ALA A 76 -7.28 7.87 -1.27
C ALA A 76 -8.52 8.02 -2.16
N GLU A 77 -8.68 9.16 -2.83
CA GLU A 77 -9.82 9.41 -3.73
C GLU A 77 -9.86 8.44 -4.91
N ALA A 78 -8.71 8.19 -5.55
CA ALA A 78 -8.64 7.22 -6.65
C ALA A 78 -8.97 5.80 -6.18
N LEU A 79 -8.55 5.42 -4.98
CA LEU A 79 -8.79 4.10 -4.41
C LEU A 79 -10.23 3.93 -3.88
N GLU A 80 -10.85 5.00 -3.39
CA GLU A 80 -12.24 4.97 -2.94
C GLU A 80 -13.21 4.63 -4.07
N ALA A 81 -12.92 5.08 -5.31
CA ALA A 81 -13.71 4.73 -6.48
C ALA A 81 -13.78 3.22 -6.77
N ILE A 82 -12.89 2.41 -6.15
CA ILE A 82 -12.77 0.97 -6.34
C ILE A 82 -13.48 0.19 -5.22
N ILE A 83 -13.82 0.82 -4.10
CA ILE A 83 -14.25 0.11 -2.89
C ILE A 83 -15.53 -0.71 -3.11
N ASP A 84 -16.43 -0.22 -3.96
CA ASP A 84 -17.69 -0.87 -4.32
C ASP A 84 -17.48 -2.03 -5.31
N ASP A 85 -16.42 -1.96 -6.13
CA ASP A 85 -16.01 -3.02 -7.07
C ASP A 85 -15.25 -4.15 -6.36
N LEU A 86 -14.73 -3.92 -5.15
CA LEU A 86 -14.03 -4.95 -4.39
C LEU A 86 -14.99 -6.06 -3.93
N PRO A 87 -14.68 -7.34 -4.23
CA PRO A 87 -15.53 -8.46 -3.84
C PRO A 87 -15.69 -8.51 -2.31
N ASN A 88 -16.93 -8.70 -1.85
CA ASN A 88 -17.27 -8.82 -0.43
C ASN A 88 -16.94 -10.20 0.17
N HIS A 89 -16.64 -11.18 -0.67
CA HIS A 89 -16.27 -12.53 -0.26
C HIS A 89 -14.76 -12.72 -0.39
N ASP A 90 -14.19 -13.54 0.50
CA ASP A 90 -12.84 -14.04 0.29
C ASP A 90 -12.82 -14.92 -0.97
N PRO A 91 -11.70 -14.98 -1.72
CA PRO A 91 -11.56 -15.95 -2.78
C PRO A 91 -11.76 -17.38 -2.23
N ASP A 92 -12.78 -18.08 -2.73
CA ASP A 92 -13.18 -19.41 -2.22
C ASP A 92 -12.15 -20.52 -2.50
N ALA A 93 -12.30 -21.67 -1.85
CA ALA A 93 -11.50 -22.87 -2.09
C ALA A 93 -11.57 -23.36 -3.56
N THR A 94 -12.67 -23.09 -4.25
CA THR A 94 -12.86 -23.33 -5.70
C THR A 94 -11.85 -22.56 -6.55
N SER A 95 -11.28 -21.51 -5.97
CA SER A 95 -10.28 -20.67 -6.58
C SER A 95 -8.85 -21.20 -6.33
N GLY A 96 -8.64 -22.40 -5.79
CA GLY A 96 -7.30 -22.98 -5.64
C GLY A 96 -6.51 -22.46 -4.43
N ILE A 97 -7.19 -21.82 -3.47
CA ILE A 97 -6.64 -21.54 -2.14
C ILE A 97 -6.89 -22.77 -1.27
N ARG A 98 -5.82 -23.43 -0.83
CA ARG A 98 -5.87 -24.54 0.12
C ARG A 98 -5.54 -24.03 1.50
N VAL A 99 -6.47 -24.20 2.43
CA VAL A 99 -6.25 -23.96 3.85
C VAL A 99 -5.61 -25.21 4.44
N TYR A 100 -4.41 -25.08 5.00
CA TYR A 100 -3.76 -26.16 5.73
C TYR A 100 -3.82 -25.87 7.22
N GLU A 101 -4.54 -26.72 7.94
CA GLU A 101 -4.62 -26.71 9.41
C GLU A 101 -3.81 -27.88 9.96
N ALA A 102 -2.74 -27.58 10.69
CA ALA A 102 -1.94 -28.57 11.41
C ALA A 102 -2.00 -28.27 12.92
N PRO A 103 -2.24 -29.29 13.77
CA PRO A 103 -2.26 -29.09 15.22
C PRO A 103 -0.94 -28.46 15.71
N GLY A 104 -1.03 -27.32 16.40
CA GLY A 104 0.13 -26.59 16.93
C GLY A 104 0.78 -25.60 15.96
N PHE A 105 0.25 -25.41 14.76
CA PHE A 105 0.75 -24.43 13.79
C PHE A 105 -0.35 -23.41 13.41
N PRO A 106 0.03 -22.17 13.06
CA PRO A 106 -0.92 -21.20 12.52
C PRO A 106 -1.47 -21.70 11.18
N THR A 107 -2.76 -21.46 10.93
CA THR A 107 -3.41 -21.79 9.66
C THR A 107 -2.66 -21.18 8.49
N VAL A 108 -2.17 -22.02 7.57
CA VAL A 108 -1.42 -21.56 6.39
C VAL A 108 -2.35 -21.57 5.19
N LEU A 109 -2.43 -20.42 4.52
CA LEU A 109 -3.09 -20.30 3.23
C LEU A 109 -2.08 -20.59 2.12
N TYR A 110 -2.32 -21.65 1.37
CA TYR A 110 -1.54 -22.02 0.21
C TYR A 110 -2.30 -21.65 -1.06
N ILE A 111 -1.71 -20.80 -1.90
CA ILE A 111 -2.24 -20.49 -3.24
C ILE A 111 -1.58 -21.47 -4.20
N ALA A 112 -2.36 -22.21 -5.00
CA ALA A 112 -1.81 -23.10 -6.01
C ALA A 112 -0.82 -22.34 -6.94
N GLU A 113 0.32 -22.95 -7.26
CA GLU A 113 1.46 -22.32 -7.95
C GLU A 113 1.11 -21.70 -9.32
N ASP A 114 0.00 -22.11 -9.93
CA ASP A 114 -0.46 -21.66 -11.25
C ASP A 114 -1.46 -20.49 -11.19
N ARG A 115 -1.95 -20.09 -10.01
CA ARG A 115 -2.94 -19.02 -9.91
C ARG A 115 -2.31 -17.66 -9.64
N GLN A 116 -2.53 -16.73 -10.57
CA GLN A 116 -2.35 -15.31 -10.32
C GLN A 116 -3.60 -14.72 -9.65
N MET A 117 -3.50 -14.34 -8.37
CA MET A 117 -4.54 -13.53 -7.72
C MET A 117 -4.61 -12.15 -8.36
N THR A 118 -5.81 -11.73 -8.74
CA THR A 118 -6.06 -10.37 -9.24
C THR A 118 -5.87 -9.32 -8.14
N ALA A 119 -5.71 -8.06 -8.54
CA ALA A 119 -5.58 -6.95 -7.59
C ALA A 119 -6.82 -6.81 -6.69
N PHE A 120 -8.01 -7.05 -7.25
CA PHE A 120 -9.30 -7.03 -6.54
C PHE A 120 -9.40 -8.17 -5.52
N GLU A 121 -8.96 -9.38 -5.87
CA GLU A 121 -8.96 -10.53 -4.94
C GLU A 121 -7.97 -10.35 -3.79
N ARG A 122 -6.88 -9.61 -4.00
CA ARG A 122 -5.92 -9.30 -2.92
C ARG A 122 -6.46 -8.29 -1.92
N LEU A 123 -7.31 -7.36 -2.36
CA LEU A 123 -7.83 -6.26 -1.54
C LEU A 123 -9.27 -6.49 -1.04
N GLY A 124 -10.00 -7.43 -1.64
CA GLY A 124 -11.35 -7.82 -1.25
C GLY A 124 -11.42 -8.78 -0.06
N GLY A 125 -12.63 -9.26 0.23
CA GLY A 125 -12.92 -10.16 1.34
C GLY A 125 -12.50 -9.59 2.70
N ARG A 126 -11.78 -10.39 3.49
CA ARG A 126 -11.25 -9.99 4.81
C ARG A 126 -10.29 -8.79 4.77
N ASN A 127 -9.72 -8.47 3.62
CA ASN A 127 -8.80 -7.34 3.46
C ASN A 127 -9.52 -6.01 3.18
N LYS A 128 -10.84 -6.03 2.92
CA LYS A 128 -11.63 -4.84 2.63
C LYS A 128 -11.67 -3.85 3.80
N GLN A 129 -11.63 -4.36 5.04
CA GLN A 129 -11.50 -3.51 6.23
C GLN A 129 -10.15 -2.79 6.25
N GLY A 130 -9.04 -3.51 6.02
CA GLY A 130 -7.70 -2.91 5.96
C GLY A 130 -7.58 -1.88 4.82
N PHE A 131 -8.32 -2.06 3.72
CA PHE A 131 -8.43 -1.08 2.65
C PHE A 131 -9.12 0.21 3.13
N ALA A 132 -10.25 0.11 3.82
CA ALA A 132 -10.94 1.27 4.38
C ALA A 132 -10.08 2.01 5.44
N GLU A 133 -9.37 1.26 6.28
CA GLU A 133 -8.41 1.81 7.26
C GLU A 133 -7.26 2.54 6.55
N PHE A 134 -6.77 2.02 5.42
CA PHE A 134 -5.77 2.69 4.60
C PHE A 134 -6.28 4.02 4.01
N LEU A 135 -7.52 4.05 3.51
CA LEU A 135 -8.13 5.30 3.02
C LEU A 135 -8.20 6.35 4.13
N ALA A 136 -8.62 5.95 5.33
CA ALA A 136 -8.65 6.82 6.50
C ALA A 136 -7.23 7.30 6.86
N PHE A 137 -6.23 6.42 6.82
CA PHE A 137 -4.83 6.77 7.04
C PHE A 137 -4.34 7.85 6.06
N CYS A 138 -4.61 7.70 4.76
CA CYS A 138 -4.25 8.68 3.74
C CYS A 138 -4.94 10.04 3.93
N ARG A 139 -6.18 10.05 4.42
CA ARG A 139 -6.91 11.29 4.76
C ARG A 139 -6.37 12.00 6.00
N GLY A 140 -5.58 11.30 6.83
CA GLY A 140 -4.86 11.87 7.96
C GLY A 140 -3.72 12.83 7.58
N GLY A 141 -3.44 13.02 6.29
CA GLY A 141 -2.48 13.99 5.78
C GLY A 141 -1.21 13.34 5.22
N SER A 142 -0.09 14.05 5.28
CA SER A 142 1.19 13.56 4.77
C SER A 142 1.67 12.35 5.57
N PHE A 143 2.37 11.43 4.90
CA PHE A 143 2.96 10.25 5.54
C PHE A 143 4.36 9.95 5.02
N THR A 144 5.09 9.12 5.76
CA THR A 144 6.46 8.68 5.47
C THR A 144 6.50 7.17 5.25
N ILE A 145 7.31 6.72 4.30
CA ILE A 145 7.45 5.31 3.90
C ILE A 145 8.77 4.74 4.47
N TRP A 146 8.70 3.66 5.23
CA TRP A 146 9.81 2.97 5.92
C TRP A 146 9.87 1.49 5.56
#